data_AF-A0A976K645-F1
#
_entry.id   AF-A0A976K645-F1
#
_cell.length_a   1.000
_cell.length_b   1.000
_cell.length_c   1.000
_cell.angle_alpha   90.00
_cell.angle_beta   90.00
_cell.angle_gamma   90.00
#
_symmetry.space_group_name_H-M   'P 1'
#
loop_
_entity.id
_entity.type
_entity.pdbx_description
1 polymer ?
#
loop_
_entity_poly.entity_id
_entity_poly.type
_entity_poly.pdbx_seq_one_letter_code
_entity_poly.pdbx_strand_id
1 'polypeptide(L)' 'MSNIQTVGIIGAGTMGNGIAQACAVSGIRVVMVDVAQAAVDKG' A
#
# COMPACT_ATOMS: atom_id res chain seq x y z
N MET A 1 -2.40 16.92 -16.85
CA MET A 1 -3.02 16.16 -15.74
C MET A 1 -1.95 15.25 -15.16
N SER A 2 -1.56 15.43 -13.91
CA SER A 2 -0.55 14.59 -13.25
C SER A 2 -1.20 13.26 -12.87
N ASN A 3 -0.91 12.20 -13.62
CA ASN A 3 -1.45 10.87 -13.34
C ASN A 3 -0.66 10.25 -12.18
N ILE A 4 -1.35 9.82 -11.11
CA ILE A 4 -0.67 9.13 -10.00
C ILE A 4 -0.32 7.72 -10.46
N GLN A 5 0.97 7.48 -10.67
CA GLN A 5 1.46 6.19 -11.16
C GLN A 5 1.75 5.20 -10.04
N THR A 6 2.08 5.67 -8.84
CA THR A 6 2.45 4.81 -7.71
C THR A 6 2.13 5.50 -6.38
N VAL A 7 1.63 4.74 -5.42
CA VAL A 7 1.29 5.18 -4.06
C VAL A 7 2.16 4.42 -3.06
N GLY A 8 2.84 5.16 -2.18
CA GLY A 8 3.55 4.60 -1.03
C GLY A 8 2.66 4.61 0.21
N ILE A 9 2.55 3.49 0.91
CA ILE A 9 1.78 3.35 2.15
C ILE A 9 2.76 3.03 3.28
N ILE A 10 2.75 3.86 4.32
CA ILE A 10 3.60 3.70 5.50
C ILE A 10 2.75 3.08 6.62
N GLY A 11 3.09 1.84 7.00
CA GLY A 11 2.37 1.01 7.94
C GLY A 11 1.59 -0.11 7.25
N ALA A 12 1.88 -1.35 7.63
CA ALA A 12 1.28 -2.60 7.14
C ALA A 12 0.22 -3.18 8.09
N GLY A 13 -0.36 -2.32 8.94
CA GLY A 13 -1.49 -2.69 9.81
C GLY A 13 -2.82 -2.78 9.05
N THR A 14 -3.91 -3.03 9.78
CA THR A 14 -5.26 -3.21 9.20
C THR A 14 -5.68 -2.08 8.27
N MET A 15 -5.45 -0.82 8.66
CA MET A 15 -5.76 0.34 7.81
C MET A 15 -4.87 0.41 6.57
N GLY A 16 -3.57 0.13 6.72
CA GLY A 16 -2.61 0.15 5.60
C GLY A 16 -2.97 -0.86 4.52
N ASN A 17 -3.34 -2.08 4.92
CA ASN A 17 -3.82 -3.12 4.00
C ASN A 17 -5.12 -2.72 3.30
N GLY A 18 -6.07 -2.10 4.02
CA GLY A 18 -7.32 -1.62 3.42
C GLY A 18 -7.08 -0.52 2.37
N ILE A 19 -6.18 0.42 2.64
CA ILE A 19 -5.79 1.46 1.68
C ILE A 19 -5.07 0.85 0.48
N ALA A 20 -4.14 -0.09 0.72
CA ALA A 20 -3.41 -0.80 -0.32
C ALA A 20 -4.38 -1.52 -1.28
N GLN A 21 -5.37 -2.21 -0.72
CA GLN A 21 -6.41 -2.88 -1.49
C GLN A 21 -7.22 -1.88 -2.33
N ALA A 22 -7.68 -0.78 -1.75
CA ALA A 22 -8.47 0.23 -2.48
C ALA A 22 -7.69 0.82 -3.66
N CYS A 23 -6.40 1.14 -3.47
CA CYS A 23 -5.54 1.62 -4.54
C CYS A 23 -5.27 0.56 -5.62
N ALA A 24 -5.00 -0.69 -5.21
CA ALA A 24 -4.73 -1.79 -6.12
C ALA A 24 -5.96 -2.14 -6.98
N VAL A 25 -7.16 -2.19 -6.40
CA VAL A 25 -8.43 -2.41 -7.13
C VAL A 25 -8.70 -1.27 -8.12
N SER A 26 -8.22 -0.07 -7.83
CA SER A 26 -8.30 1.09 -8.73
C SER A 26 -7.22 1.10 -9.83
N GLY A 27 -6.40 0.05 -9.92
CA GLY A 27 -5.33 -0.09 -10.91
C GLY A 27 -4.09 0.75 -10.64
N ILE A 28 -3.94 1.30 -9.43
CA ILE A 28 -2.79 2.10 -9.03
C ILE A 28 -1.74 1.18 -8.42
N ARG A 29 -0.48 1.31 -8.84
CA ARG A 29 0.63 0.57 -8.24
C ARG A 29 0.82 1.00 -6.79
N VAL A 30 0.94 0.04 -5.88
CA VAL A 30 1.16 0.31 -4.45
C VAL A 30 2.51 -0.24 -4.02
N VAL A 31 3.20 0.51 -3.17
CA VAL A 31 4.38 0.06 -2.43
C VAL A 31 4.08 0.21 -0.95
N MET A 32 4.16 -0.88 -0.21
CA MET A 32 3.94 -0.89 1.23
C MET A 32 5.28 -0.88 1.97
N VAL A 33 5.38 -0.08 3.03
CA VAL A 33 6.59 0.05 3.85
C VAL A 33 6.20 -0.04 5.32
N ASP A 34 6.88 -0.89 6.07
CA ASP A 34 6.77 -0.96 7.52
C ASP A 34 8.17 -1.11 8.13
N VAL A 35 8.31 -0.83 9.42
CA VAL A 35 9.58 -1.01 10.14
C VAL A 35 9.96 -2.49 10.27
N ALA A 36 8.97 -3.37 10.31
CA ALA A 36 9.17 -4.81 10.38
C ALA A 36 8.75 -5.47 9.07
N GLN A 37 9.67 -6.19 8.43
CA GLN A 37 9.39 -6.94 7.20
C GLN A 37 8.20 -7.92 7.39
N ALA A 38 8.14 -8.57 8.55
CA ALA A 38 7.05 -9.48 8.89
C ALA A 38 5.65 -8.81 8.92
N ALA A 39 5.55 -7.49 9.04
CA ALA A 39 4.28 -6.78 8.94
C ALA A 39 3.84 -6.65 7.47
N VAL A 40 4.79 -6.36 6.57
CA VAL A 40 4.55 -6.33 5.12
C VAL A 40 4.22 -7.72 4.58
N ASP A 41 4.92 -8.76 5.06
CA ASP A 41 4.73 -10.15 4.61
C ASP A 41 3.38 -10.75 5.03
N LYS A 42 2.72 -10.17 6.04
CA LYS A 42 1.37 -10.53 6.46
C LYS A 42 0.28 -10.00 5.51
N GLY A 43 0.67 -9.17 4.54
CA GLY A 43 -0.21 -8.51 3.57
C GLY A 43 -1.19 -9.45 2.90
#